data_AF-A0A8C2MXV3-F1
#
_entry.id   AF-A0A8C2MXV3-F1
#
_cell.length_a   1.000
_cell.length_b   1.000
_cell.length_c   1.000
_cell.angle_alpha   90.00
_cell.angle_beta   90.00
_cell.angle_gamma   90.00
#
_symmetry.space_group_name_H-M   'P 1'
#
loop_
_entity.id
_entity.type
_entity.pdbx_description
1 polymer ?
#
loop_
_entity_poly.entity_id
_entity_poly.type
_entity_poly.pdbx_seq_one_letter_code
_entity_poly.pdbx_strand_id
1 'polypeptide(L)'
;MDTTSESEELVRYALAYVLPFLQPDIEMAWAIRAMQHAEVYYKLISSVDPQFLKLTKVDDQIYSEFRGNFEKLRVDVLDPEELKSESAKEKWRPFCLKFEGIVEDYNYGTLLRLDCSQGYTEENTIFGEFLASCIVSIRRSE
;
A
#
# COMPACT_ATOMS: atom_id res chain seq x y z
N MET A 1 -2.58 25.48 -4.46
CA MET A 1 -3.37 24.24 -4.57
C MET A 1 -3.36 23.64 -3.19
N ASP A 2 -4.50 23.72 -2.50
CA ASP A 2 -4.67 23.38 -1.09
C ASP A 2 -4.49 21.88 -0.87
N THR A 3 -3.39 21.51 -0.22
CA THR A 3 -3.10 20.15 0.26
C THR A 3 -4.18 19.57 1.16
N THR A 4 -5.04 20.42 1.76
CA THR A 4 -6.17 20.00 2.59
C THR A 4 -7.30 19.36 1.77
N SER A 5 -7.51 19.82 0.52
CA SER A 5 -8.58 19.29 -0.35
C SER A 5 -8.28 17.86 -0.82
N GLU A 6 -7.03 17.57 -1.19
CA GLU A 6 -6.63 16.24 -1.65
C GLU A 6 -6.68 15.20 -0.53
N SER A 7 -6.35 15.61 0.71
CA SER A 7 -6.44 14.73 1.87
C SER A 7 -7.88 14.31 2.19
N GLU A 8 -8.87 15.19 2.06
CA GLU A 8 -10.28 14.88 2.34
C GLU A 8 -10.90 13.94 1.29
N GLU A 9 -10.49 14.05 0.02
CA GLU A 9 -10.93 13.13 -1.03
C GLU A 9 -10.37 11.72 -0.82
N LEU A 10 -9.10 11.61 -0.41
CA LEU A 10 -8.50 10.32 -0.05
C LEU A 10 -9.20 9.67 1.15
N VAL A 11 -9.67 10.45 2.14
CA VAL A 11 -10.52 9.93 3.24
C VAL A 11 -11.77 9.29 2.66
N ARG A 12 -12.46 10.02 1.79
CA ARG A 12 -13.74 9.56 1.21
C ARG A 12 -13.53 8.32 0.36
N TYR A 13 -12.44 8.24 -0.38
CA TYR A 13 -12.10 7.08 -1.20
C TYR A 13 -11.75 5.85 -0.35
N ALA A 14 -10.94 6.02 0.70
CA ALA A 14 -10.64 4.96 1.66
C ALA A 14 -11.93 4.46 2.34
N LEU A 15 -12.82 5.36 2.75
CA LEU A 15 -14.12 5.00 3.30
C LEU A 15 -14.97 4.22 2.27
N ALA A 16 -15.09 4.70 1.03
CA ALA A 16 -15.88 4.07 -0.04
C ALA A 16 -15.47 2.62 -0.36
N TYR A 17 -14.18 2.29 -0.21
CA TYR A 17 -13.65 0.94 -0.44
C TYR A 17 -13.81 -0.01 0.75
N VAL A 18 -13.76 0.52 1.97
CA VAL A 18 -13.88 -0.28 3.22
C VAL A 18 -15.35 -0.57 3.56
N LEU A 19 -16.26 0.25 3.05
CA LEU A 19 -17.71 0.28 3.29
C LEU A 19 -18.55 -1.00 3.05
N PRO A 20 -18.13 -2.09 2.37
CA PRO A 20 -19.05 -3.20 2.17
C PRO A 20 -19.17 -4.21 3.33
N PHE A 21 -18.37 -4.14 4.42
CA PHE A 21 -18.31 -5.29 5.35
C PHE A 21 -18.11 -5.06 6.87
N LEU A 22 -18.03 -3.86 7.45
CA LEU A 22 -17.79 -3.71 8.90
C LEU A 22 -18.59 -2.57 9.59
N GLN A 23 -18.53 -2.48 10.92
CA GLN A 23 -19.23 -1.44 11.69
C GLN A 23 -18.64 -0.02 11.42
N PRO A 24 -19.46 1.03 11.25
CA PRO A 24 -19.02 2.37 10.79
C PRO A 24 -17.84 2.96 11.58
N ASP A 25 -17.79 2.74 12.90
CA ASP A 25 -16.75 3.30 13.77
C ASP A 25 -15.38 2.62 13.56
N ILE A 26 -15.39 1.31 13.25
CA ILE A 26 -14.17 0.55 12.99
C ILE A 26 -13.64 0.91 11.59
N GLU A 27 -14.53 1.05 10.62
CA GLU A 27 -14.19 1.46 9.25
C GLU A 27 -13.58 2.86 9.21
N MET A 28 -14.16 3.81 9.95
CA MET A 28 -13.62 5.16 10.03
C MET A 28 -12.25 5.20 10.72
N ALA A 29 -12.06 4.40 11.77
CA ALA A 29 -10.75 4.28 12.41
C ALA A 29 -9.68 3.68 11.47
N TRP A 30 -10.05 2.69 10.65
CA TRP A 30 -9.16 2.11 9.65
C TRP A 30 -8.84 3.07 8.52
N ALA A 31 -9.82 3.79 7.98
CA ALA A 31 -9.60 4.78 6.93
C ALA A 31 -8.69 5.92 7.41
N ILE A 32 -8.91 6.45 8.62
CA ILE A 32 -8.07 7.49 9.21
C ILE A 32 -6.63 7.01 9.38
N ARG A 33 -6.43 5.79 9.90
CA ARG A 33 -5.09 5.22 10.08
C ARG A 33 -4.40 4.93 8.74
N ALA A 34 -5.11 4.36 7.77
CA ALA A 34 -4.59 4.08 6.44
C ALA A 34 -4.07 5.35 5.75
N MET A 35 -4.81 6.45 5.88
CA MET A 35 -4.37 7.75 5.38
C MET A 35 -3.17 8.31 6.15
N GLN A 36 -3.21 8.32 7.48
CA GLN A 36 -2.09 8.83 8.29
C GLN A 36 -0.80 8.09 7.94
N HIS A 37 -0.91 6.77 7.77
CA HIS A 37 0.17 5.94 7.29
C HIS A 37 0.64 6.38 5.90
N ALA A 38 -0.26 6.50 4.92
CA ALA A 38 0.08 6.94 3.57
C ALA A 38 0.71 8.34 3.52
N GLU A 39 0.25 9.28 4.36
CA GLU A 39 0.79 10.64 4.42
C GLU A 39 2.20 10.67 5.02
N VAL A 40 2.42 9.97 6.14
CA VAL A 40 3.74 9.82 6.76
C VAL A 40 4.70 9.13 5.80
N TYR A 41 4.21 8.08 5.12
CA TYR A 41 4.95 7.35 4.11
C TYR A 41 5.32 8.23 2.92
N TYR A 42 4.39 9.02 2.41
CA TYR A 42 4.64 9.97 1.33
C TYR A 42 5.68 11.02 1.72
N LYS A 43 5.62 11.53 2.95
CA LYS A 43 6.62 12.46 3.50
C LYS A 43 8.01 11.81 3.59
N LEU A 44 8.09 10.56 4.03
CA LEU A 44 9.34 9.79 4.11
C LEU A 44 9.97 9.60 2.73
N ILE A 45 9.22 9.07 1.76
CA ILE A 45 9.73 8.81 0.40
C ILE A 45 10.05 10.08 -0.39
N SER A 46 9.46 11.22 -0.03
CA SER A 46 9.73 12.52 -0.68
C SER A 46 10.85 13.31 -0.02
N SER A 47 11.17 13.02 1.24
CA SER A 47 12.21 13.74 2.01
C SER A 47 13.55 13.00 2.07
N VAL A 48 13.56 11.70 1.79
CA VAL A 48 14.74 10.84 1.86
C VAL A 48 14.98 10.18 0.52
N ASP A 49 16.24 10.08 0.10
CA ASP A 49 16.61 9.35 -1.11
C ASP A 49 16.19 7.87 -0.96
N PRO A 50 15.41 7.33 -1.92
CA PRO A 50 14.90 5.96 -1.86
C PRO A 50 15.99 4.93 -1.54
N GLN A 51 17.22 5.10 -2.03
CA GLN A 51 18.31 4.14 -1.84
C GLN A 51 18.68 3.89 -0.37
N PHE A 52 18.42 4.85 0.51
CA PHE A 52 18.70 4.74 1.95
C PHE A 52 17.45 4.46 2.78
N LEU A 53 16.28 4.41 2.14
CA LEU A 53 15.02 4.19 2.82
C LEU A 53 14.83 2.70 3.11
N LYS A 54 14.81 2.34 4.40
CA LYS A 54 14.38 1.02 4.86
C LYS A 54 13.06 1.16 5.61
N LEU A 55 12.04 0.52 5.07
CA LEU A 55 10.68 0.56 5.60
C LEU A 55 10.51 -0.46 6.72
N THR A 56 11.09 -1.64 6.52
CA THR A 56 11.14 -2.70 7.52
C THR A 56 12.56 -3.23 7.66
N LYS A 57 12.79 -4.01 8.72
CA LYS A 57 14.07 -4.70 8.92
C LYS A 57 14.29 -5.85 7.93
N VAL A 58 13.25 -6.25 7.21
CA VAL A 58 13.22 -7.46 6.35
C VAL A 58 12.80 -7.12 4.92
N ASP A 59 13.02 -5.89 4.46
CA ASP A 59 12.66 -5.43 3.11
C ASP A 59 13.19 -6.36 2.00
N ASP A 60 14.45 -6.78 2.10
CA ASP A 60 15.08 -7.71 1.14
C ASP A 60 14.34 -9.06 1.08
N GLN A 61 13.88 -9.56 2.23
CA GLN A 61 13.13 -10.81 2.33
C GLN A 61 11.71 -10.64 1.78
N ILE A 62 11.05 -9.53 2.08
CA ILE A 62 9.73 -9.19 1.54
C ILE A 62 9.81 -9.14 0.01
N TYR A 63 10.81 -8.45 -0.54
CA TYR A 63 10.98 -8.32 -1.98
C TYR A 63 11.29 -9.65 -2.65
N SER A 64 12.19 -10.46 -2.07
CA SER A 64 12.53 -11.79 -2.59
C SER A 64 11.31 -12.73 -2.63
N GLU A 65 10.55 -12.80 -1.53
CA GLU A 65 9.32 -13.59 -1.45
C GLU A 65 8.24 -13.07 -2.40
N PHE A 66 8.12 -11.74 -2.55
CA PHE A 66 7.19 -11.13 -3.50
C PHE A 66 7.54 -11.55 -4.93
N ARG A 67 8.80 -11.42 -5.33
CA ARG A 67 9.24 -11.81 -6.68
C ARG A 67 9.04 -13.29 -6.93
N GLY A 68 9.17 -14.16 -5.93
CA GLY A 68 8.84 -15.58 -6.06
C GLY A 68 7.35 -15.89 -6.27
N ASN A 69 6.44 -15.14 -5.62
CA ASN A 69 4.99 -15.36 -5.74
C ASN A 69 4.35 -14.62 -6.94
N PHE A 70 4.95 -13.48 -7.31
CA PHE A 70 4.46 -12.52 -8.29
C PHE A 70 5.55 -12.12 -9.30
N GLU A 71 6.23 -13.11 -9.90
CA GLU A 71 7.35 -12.88 -10.86
C GLU A 71 7.00 -11.93 -12.02
N LYS A 72 5.75 -11.96 -12.48
CA LYS A 72 5.27 -11.21 -13.64
C LYS A 72 4.65 -9.85 -13.30
N LEU A 73 4.39 -9.59 -12.02
CA LEU A 73 3.72 -8.36 -11.62
C LEU A 73 4.69 -7.19 -11.77
N ARG A 74 4.28 -6.21 -12.57
CA ARG A 74 5.01 -4.95 -12.72
C ARG A 74 4.69 -4.06 -11.53
N VAL A 75 5.72 -3.61 -10.84
CA VAL A 75 5.62 -2.78 -9.62
C VAL A 75 5.81 -1.29 -9.90
N ASP A 76 6.29 -0.98 -11.11
CA ASP A 76 6.45 0.36 -11.67
C ASP A 76 5.11 0.98 -12.09
N VAL A 77 4.26 0.17 -12.74
CA VAL A 77 2.85 0.49 -13.04
C VAL A 77 2.02 -0.75 -12.73
N LEU A 78 1.19 -0.65 -11.70
CA LEU A 78 0.32 -1.72 -11.23
C LEU A 78 -1.03 -1.66 -11.94
N ASP A 79 -1.54 -2.82 -12.33
CA ASP A 79 -2.91 -2.95 -12.80
C ASP A 79 -3.85 -3.24 -11.61
N PRO A 80 -4.82 -2.36 -11.30
CA PRO A 80 -5.77 -2.59 -10.22
C PRO A 80 -6.61 -3.86 -10.41
N GLU A 81 -6.87 -4.30 -11.65
CA GLU A 81 -7.61 -5.53 -11.91
C GLU A 81 -6.76 -6.76 -11.58
N GLU A 82 -5.45 -6.75 -11.89
CA GLU A 82 -4.55 -7.84 -11.52
C GLU A 82 -4.44 -7.97 -10.00
N LEU A 83 -4.34 -6.86 -9.28
CA LEU A 83 -4.26 -6.83 -7.82
C LEU A 83 -5.54 -7.29 -7.13
N LYS A 84 -6.71 -7.00 -7.73
CA LYS A 84 -8.02 -7.38 -7.19
C LYS A 84 -8.53 -8.73 -7.69
N SER A 85 -7.82 -9.36 -8.63
CA SER A 85 -8.18 -10.67 -9.14
C SER A 85 -8.24 -11.70 -8.00
N GLU A 86 -9.16 -12.66 -8.09
CA GLU A 86 -9.27 -13.73 -7.09
C GLU A 86 -7.95 -14.51 -6.96
N SER A 87 -7.25 -14.73 -8.07
CA SER A 87 -5.94 -15.38 -8.08
C SER A 87 -4.86 -14.60 -7.32
N ALA A 88 -4.91 -13.26 -7.34
CA ALA A 88 -4.00 -12.43 -6.58
C ALA A 88 -4.37 -12.46 -5.10
N LYS A 89 -5.66 -12.35 -4.74
CA LYS A 89 -6.12 -12.45 -3.34
C LYS A 89 -5.72 -13.76 -2.68
N GLU A 90 -5.79 -14.87 -3.42
CA GLU A 90 -5.34 -16.19 -2.94
C GLU A 90 -3.84 -16.26 -2.68
N LYS A 91 -3.03 -15.45 -3.37
CA LYS A 91 -1.57 -15.36 -3.15
C LYS A 91 -1.18 -14.33 -2.09
N TRP A 92 -1.89 -13.21 -2.02
CA TRP A 92 -1.63 -12.14 -1.06
C TRP A 92 -1.86 -12.62 0.37
N ARG A 93 -2.94 -13.37 0.65
CA ARG A 93 -3.20 -13.91 1.99
C ARG A 93 -2.05 -14.74 2.58
N PRO A 94 -1.58 -15.82 1.95
CA PRO A 94 -0.47 -16.62 2.49
C PRO A 94 0.84 -15.83 2.48
N PHE A 95 1.05 -14.92 1.53
CA PHE A 95 2.20 -14.03 1.53
C PHE A 95 2.22 -13.13 2.76
N CYS A 96 1.12 -12.43 3.05
CA CYS A 96 1.02 -11.53 4.19
C CYS A 96 1.18 -12.29 5.52
N LEU A 97 0.54 -13.46 5.66
CA LEU A 97 0.67 -14.31 6.85
C LEU A 97 2.10 -14.77 7.14
N LYS A 98 2.98 -14.90 6.13
CA LYS A 98 4.40 -15.23 6.37
C LYS A 98 5.13 -14.18 7.20
N PHE A 99 4.66 -12.94 7.17
CA PHE A 99 5.27 -11.82 7.89
C PHE A 99 4.56 -11.51 9.22
N GLU A 100 3.59 -12.35 9.61
CA GLU A 100 2.95 -12.26 10.91
C GLU A 100 3.98 -12.40 12.04
N GLY A 101 4.05 -11.39 12.92
CA GLY A 101 5.02 -11.33 14.02
C GLY A 101 6.45 -10.94 13.61
N ILE A 102 6.71 -10.74 12.31
CA ILE A 102 7.99 -10.22 11.79
C ILE A 102 7.84 -8.73 11.45
N VAL A 103 6.76 -8.39 10.75
CA VAL A 103 6.41 -7.03 10.35
C VAL A 103 5.24 -6.58 11.21
N GLU A 104 5.43 -5.49 11.94
CA GLU A 104 4.33 -4.83 12.64
C GLU A 104 3.30 -4.36 11.62
N ASP A 105 2.00 -4.56 11.91
CA ASP A 105 0.90 -4.16 11.03
C ASP A 105 0.97 -4.77 9.61
N TYR A 106 1.50 -5.99 9.46
CA TYR A 106 1.64 -6.69 8.17
C TYR A 106 0.35 -6.77 7.33
N ASN A 107 -0.81 -6.80 8.00
CA ASN A 107 -2.15 -6.91 7.38
C ASN A 107 -2.90 -5.56 7.36
N TYR A 108 -2.26 -4.46 7.71
CA TYR A 108 -2.92 -3.15 7.67
C TYR A 108 -3.20 -2.72 6.25
N GLY A 109 -4.35 -2.09 6.07
CA GLY A 109 -4.66 -1.40 4.82
C GLY A 109 -3.99 -0.04 4.75
N THR A 110 -3.44 0.29 3.59
CA THR A 110 -2.87 1.60 3.27
C THR A 110 -3.23 2.01 1.85
N LEU A 111 -2.99 3.28 1.51
CA LEU A 111 -3.19 3.78 0.16
C LEU A 111 -1.94 3.52 -0.69
N LEU A 112 -2.14 2.79 -1.77
CA LEU A 112 -1.11 2.40 -2.73
C LEU A 112 -1.27 3.21 -4.02
N ARG A 113 -0.15 3.71 -4.55
CA ARG A 113 -0.11 4.35 -5.86
C ARG A 113 0.06 3.29 -6.95
N LEU A 114 -0.79 3.34 -7.98
CA LEU A 114 -0.73 2.43 -9.12
C LEU A 114 0.48 2.71 -9.99
N ASP A 115 0.68 3.97 -10.35
CA ASP A 115 1.85 4.49 -11.04
C ASP A 115 2.72 5.25 -10.05
N CYS A 116 3.95 4.74 -9.91
CA CYS A 116 4.92 5.31 -9.02
C CYS A 116 5.40 6.71 -9.49
N SER A 117 5.37 7.01 -10.79
CA SER A 117 5.75 8.33 -11.32
C SER A 117 4.75 9.43 -10.99
N GLN A 118 3.52 9.07 -10.62
CA GLN A 118 2.43 9.99 -10.35
C GLN A 118 2.18 10.17 -8.84
N GLY A 119 1.48 11.26 -8.49
CA GLY A 119 1.08 11.56 -7.10
C GLY A 119 -0.07 10.68 -6.60
N TYR A 120 -0.52 10.94 -5.38
CA TYR A 120 -1.79 10.36 -4.88
C TYR A 120 -2.95 11.14 -5.52
N THR A 121 -3.61 10.55 -6.50
CA THR A 121 -4.83 11.07 -7.14
C THR A 121 -5.92 9.99 -7.11
N GLU A 122 -7.19 10.35 -7.31
CA GLU A 122 -8.30 9.40 -7.34
C GLU A 122 -8.08 8.27 -8.36
N GLU A 123 -7.57 8.61 -9.54
CA GLU A 123 -7.33 7.65 -10.63
C GLU A 123 -6.08 6.80 -10.41
N ASN A 124 -5.11 7.29 -9.62
CA ASN A 124 -3.82 6.65 -9.40
C ASN A 124 -3.69 5.97 -8.03
N THR A 125 -4.73 5.98 -7.21
CA THR A 125 -4.67 5.48 -5.83
C THR A 125 -5.67 4.36 -5.62
N ILE A 126 -5.21 3.26 -5.03
CA ILE A 126 -6.08 2.18 -4.58
C ILE A 126 -5.84 1.86 -3.11
N PHE A 127 -6.85 1.30 -2.46
CA PHE A 127 -6.66 0.68 -1.16
C PHE A 127 -5.98 -0.68 -1.34
N GLY A 128 -4.87 -0.89 -0.63
CA GLY A 128 -4.09 -2.11 -0.67
C GLY A 128 -3.51 -2.45 0.70
N GLU A 129 -2.84 -3.58 0.79
CA GLU A 129 -2.19 -4.03 2.03
C GLU A 129 -0.81 -3.33 2.19
N PHE A 130 -0.39 -3.10 3.43
CA PHE A 130 0.87 -2.44 3.78
C PHE A 130 2.06 -3.04 3.04
N LEU A 131 2.15 -4.38 3.02
CA LEU A 131 3.23 -5.09 2.35
C LEU A 131 3.28 -4.79 0.84
N ALA A 132 2.13 -4.64 0.16
CA ALA A 132 2.09 -4.26 -1.24
C ALA A 132 2.66 -2.84 -1.47
N SER A 133 2.39 -1.92 -0.55
CA SER A 133 2.98 -0.57 -0.58
C SER A 133 4.50 -0.58 -0.35
N CYS A 134 4.97 -1.41 0.60
CA CYS A 134 6.39 -1.63 0.81
C CYS A 134 7.08 -2.15 -0.45
N ILE A 135 6.52 -3.16 -1.11
CA ILE A 135 7.09 -3.76 -2.33
C ILE A 135 7.28 -2.72 -3.44
N VAL A 136 6.26 -1.91 -3.72
CA VAL A 136 6.33 -0.85 -4.74
C VAL A 136 7.45 0.12 -4.45
N SER A 137 7.71 0.40 -3.17
CA SER A 137 8.68 1.40 -2.77
C SER A 137 10.10 0.85 -2.65
N ILE A 138 10.25 -0.41 -2.21
CA ILE A 138 11.53 -1.13 -2.23
C ILE A 138 12.06 -1.26 -3.66
N ARG A 139 11.20 -1.47 -4.67
CA ARG A 139 11.68 -1.47 -6.07
C ARG A 139 12.33 -0.15 -6.47
N ARG A 140 11.89 0.99 -5.93
CA ARG A 140 12.42 2.32 -6.31
C ARG A 140 13.77 2.62 -5.68
N SER A 141 14.11 1.92 -4.59
CA SER A 141 15.42 2.05 -3.95
C SER A 141 16.51 1.23 -4.64
N GLU A 142 16.15 0.31 -5.56
CA GLU A 142 17.04 -0.45 -6.44
C GLU A 142 17.32 0.21 -7.79
#